data_AF-A0A839UMI0-F1
#
_entry.id   AF-A0A839UMI0-F1
#
_cell.length_a   1.000
_cell.length_b   1.000
_cell.length_c   1.000
_cell.angle_alpha   90.00
_cell.angle_beta   90.00
_cell.angle_gamma   90.00
#
_symmetry.space_group_name_H-M   'P 1'
#
loop_
_entity.id
_entity.type
_entity.pdbx_description
1 polymer ?
#
loop_
_entity_poly.entity_id
_entity_poly.type
_entity_poly.pdbx_seq_one_letter_code
_entity_poly.pdbx_strand_id
1 'polypeptide(L)' 'MTAFPNELYQTPRSWVEKAYPNLIHYNKVNKGGHFAAWEEPMLLSKDLWTAFRSLR' A
#
# COMPACT_ATOMS: atom_id res chain seq x y z
N MET A 1 -0.45 1.05 4.14
CA MET A 1 -0.19 1.76 2.89
C MET A 1 0.52 0.85 1.92
N THR A 2 -0.02 0.71 0.70
CA THR A 2 0.61 -0.03 -0.40
C THR A 2 1.29 0.97 -1.32
N ALA A 3 2.60 0.86 -1.53
CA ALA A 3 3.37 1.73 -2.41
C ALA A 3 3.54 1.07 -3.78
N PHE A 4 2.82 1.60 -4.77
CA PHE A 4 2.86 1.15 -6.16
C PHE A 4 3.95 1.89 -6.95
N PRO A 5 4.69 1.21 -7.84
CA PRO A 5 5.81 1.82 -8.56
C PRO A 5 5.39 2.86 -9.61
N ASN A 6 4.17 2.80 -10.14
CA ASN A 6 3.70 3.75 -11.14
C ASN A 6 2.63 4.71 -10.58
N GLU A 7 2.63 4.92 -9.26
CA GLU A 7 1.85 5.97 -8.61
C GLU A 7 2.42 7.35 -8.96
N LEU A 8 1.54 8.35 -9.12
CA LEU A 8 1.93 9.73 -9.42
C LEU A 8 2.93 10.28 -8.40
N TYR A 9 2.79 9.83 -7.15
CA TYR A 9 3.65 10.23 -6.05
C TYR A 9 4.04 9.02 -5.20
N GLN A 10 5.27 8.52 -5.42
CA GLN A 10 5.85 7.48 -4.58
C GLN A 10 6.34 8.08 -3.25
N THR A 11 5.50 8.07 -2.23
CA THR A 11 5.90 8.44 -0.87
C THR A 11 6.96 7.48 -0.34
N PRO A 12 8.12 7.98 0.12
CA PRO A 12 9.07 7.17 0.87
C PRO A 12 8.44 6.62 2.15
N ARG A 13 8.80 5.39 2.55
CA ARG A 13 8.30 4.76 3.79
C ARG A 13 8.46 5.66 5.02
N SER A 14 9.60 6.34 5.14
CA SER A 14 9.90 7.24 6.26
C SER A 14 8.94 8.42 6.38
N TRP A 15 8.32 8.85 5.27
CA TRP A 15 7.33 9.93 5.30
C TRP A 15 5.99 9.42 5.81
N VAL A 16 5.61 8.21 5.40
CA VAL A 16 4.38 7.54 5.85
C VAL A 16 4.47 7.24 7.34
N GLU A 17 5.62 6.74 7.82
CA GLU A 17 5.85 6.48 9.24
C GLU A 17 5.79 7.76 10.09
N LYS A 18 6.28 8.90 9.57
CA LYS A 18 6.15 10.20 10.24
C LYS A 18 4.72 10.72 10.26
N ALA A 19 3.98 10.54 9.16
CA ALA A 19 2.61 11.03 9.02
C ALA A 19 1.59 10.18 9.80
N TYR A 20 1.85 8.88 9.95
CA TYR A 20 0.98 7.92 10.63
C TYR A 20 1.74 7.23 11.75
N PRO A 21 1.78 7.79 12.98
CA PRO A 21 2.53 7.22 14.11
C PRO A 21 2.11 5.78 14.48
N ASN A 22 0.87 5.40 14.19
CA ASN A 22 0.33 4.05 14.41
C ASN A 22 0.20 3.26 13.10
N LEU A 23 1.17 3.40 12.18
CA LEU A 23 1.16 2.68 10.91
C LEU A 23 1.26 1.15 11.14
N ILE A 24 0.13 0.46 10.97
CA ILE A 24 0.04 -1.00 11.21
C ILE A 24 0.48 -1.87 10.02
N HIS A 25 0.52 -1.29 8.81
CA HIS A 25 0.84 -2.03 7.59
C HIS A 25 1.50 -1.11 6.56
N TYR A 26 2.64 -1.54 6.03
CA TYR A 26 3.30 -0.92 4.88
C TYR A 26 3.79 -2.02 3.94
N ASN A 27 3.42 -1.94 2.67
CA ASN A 27 3.86 -2.88 1.65
C ASN A 27 4.35 -2.12 0.41
N LYS A 28 5.49 -2.53 -0.15
CA LYS A 28 5.99 -2.00 -1.42
C LYS A 28 5.91 -3.10 -2.46
N VAL A 29 5.20 -2.83 -3.56
CA VAL A 29 4.98 -3.80 -4.63
C VAL A 29 5.77 -3.44 -5.88
N ASN A 30 5.90 -4.39 -6.80
CA ASN A 30 6.72 -4.25 -8.00
C ASN A 30 5.93 -3.93 -9.29
N LYS A 31 4.60 -3.79 -9.20
CA LYS A 31 3.73 -3.49 -10.35
C LYS A 31 2.45 -2.77 -9.92
N GLY A 32 1.76 -2.15 -10.88
CA GLY A 32 0.59 -1.30 -10.70
C GLY A 32 0.93 0.18 -10.53
N GLY A 33 -0.09 1.04 -10.60
CA GLY A 33 0.04 2.48 -10.49
C GLY A 33 -1.14 3.15 -9.80
N HIS A 34 -1.46 4.35 -10.27
CA HIS A 34 -2.48 5.23 -9.67
C HIS A 34 -3.85 4.57 -9.53
N PHE A 35 -4.24 3.75 -10.51
CA PHE A 35 -5.51 3.04 -10.51
C PHE A 35 -5.33 1.59 -10.06
N ALA A 36 -4.61 1.36 -8.95
CA ALA A 36 -4.29 0.02 -8.44
C ALA A 36 -5.48 -0.95 -8.34
N ALA A 37 -6.68 -0.45 -8.02
CA ALA A 37 -7.89 -1.27 -7.98
C ALA A 37 -8.33 -1.80 -9.35
N TRP A 38 -8.02 -1.07 -10.42
CA TRP A 38 -8.30 -1.44 -11.81
C TRP A 38 -7.12 -2.17 -12.47
N GLU A 39 -5.91 -1.67 -12.28
CA GLU A 39 -4.68 -2.22 -12.87
C GLU A 39 -4.29 -3.56 -12.24
N GLU A 40 -4.44 -3.69 -10.91
CA GLU A 40 -3.93 -4.82 -10.14
C GLU A 40 -4.94 -5.28 -9.06
N PRO A 41 -6.20 -5.61 -9.42
CA PRO A 41 -7.29 -5.84 -8.48
C PRO A 41 -6.98 -6.95 -7.47
N MET A 42 -6.37 -8.05 -7.90
CA MET A 42 -6.01 -9.18 -7.02
C MET A 42 -4.89 -8.84 -6.05
N LEU A 43 -3.91 -8.04 -6.49
CA LEU A 43 -2.80 -7.64 -5.65
C LEU A 43 -3.31 -6.69 -4.56
N LEU A 44 -4.10 -5.68 -4.96
CA LEU A 44 -4.67 -4.72 -4.01
C LEU A 44 -5.57 -5.43 -2.99
N SER A 45 -6.48 -6.29 -3.44
CA SER A 45 -7.40 -7.00 -2.54
C SER A 45 -6.65 -7.91 -1.55
N LYS A 46 -5.62 -8.66 -2.00
CA LYS A 46 -4.77 -9.46 -1.09
C LYS A 46 -4.01 -8.62 -0.09
N ASP A 47 -3.52 -7.45 -0.50
CA ASP A 47 -2.80 -6.57 0.42
C ASP A 47 -3.73 -5.98 1.49
N LEU A 48 -4.96 -5.61 1.11
CA LEU A 48 -5.99 -5.21 2.07
C LEU A 48 -6.28 -6.32 3.08
N TRP A 49 -6.47 -7.56 2.62
CA TRP A 49 -6.66 -8.71 3.52
C TRP A 49 -5.50 -8.90 4.49
N THR A 50 -4.26 -8.73 4.03
CA THR A 50 -3.06 -8.80 4.88
C THR A 50 -3.05 -7.67 5.91
N ALA A 51 -3.32 -6.44 5.48
CA ALA A 51 -3.32 -5.25 6.33
C ALA A 51 -4.30 -5.35 7.50
N PHE A 52 -5.50 -5.86 7.25
CA PHE A 52 -6.55 -5.97 8.26
C PHE A 52 -6.49 -7.27 9.08
N ARG A 53 -5.61 -8.21 8.73
CA ARG A 53 -5.51 -9.50 9.43
C ARG A 53 -5.11 -9.34 10.91
N SER A 54 -4.28 -8.35 11.24
CA SER A 54 -3.83 -8.08 12.60
C SER A 54 -4.89 -7.39 13.49
N LEU A 55 -6.00 -6.94 12.91
CA LEU A 55 -7.07 -6.23 13.60
C LEU A 55 -8.29 -7.12 13.91
N ARG A 56 -8.13 -8.44 13.78
CA ARG A 56 -9.17 -9.45 14.03
C ARG A 56 -8.95 -10.17 15.35
#